data_AF-A0A5K1V7V1-F1
#
_entry.id   AF-A0A5K1V7V1-F1
#
_cell.length_a   1.000
_cell.length_b   1.000
_cell.length_c   1.000
_cell.angle_alpha   90.00
_cell.angle_beta   90.00
_cell.angle_gamma   90.00
#
_symmetry.space_group_name_H-M   'P 1'
#
loop_
_entity.id
_entity.type
_entity.pdbx_description
1 polymer ?
#
loop_
_entity_poly.entity_id
_entity_poly.type
_entity_poly.pdbx_seq_one_letter_code
_entity_poly.pdbx_strand_id
1 'polypeptide(L)'
;MKLGYNEIMIVSKYFEDIKDFINLEMGVKRFRGNLERFHFNPIPLNEYSRKLFPNIETFHIYNKEDKIFEDGRIIKYVIWYKVNYSRYLKEKKEKNECKNIKYIQEDRIKYGNTIPIEVHSFGNECFYECSSLKSINIPTSVIEIGNWCFEGCSSLTSIDIPTTITLFRIGCFYHCGCEEELKKNKTIPKYCFEKYQG
;
A
#
# COMPACT_ATOMS: atom_id res chain seq x y z
N MET A 1 -22.56 -28.03 11.58
CA MET A 1 -21.89 -26.94 12.32
C MET A 1 -22.77 -25.70 12.27
N LYS A 2 -23.11 -25.07 13.40
CA LYS A 2 -23.88 -23.80 13.42
C LYS A 2 -22.90 -22.64 13.61
N LEU A 3 -22.67 -21.83 12.57
CA LEU A 3 -21.94 -20.57 12.68
C LEU A 3 -22.73 -19.61 13.59
N GLY A 4 -22.07 -18.96 14.54
CA GLY A 4 -22.62 -17.85 15.33
C GLY A 4 -22.39 -16.50 14.66
N TYR A 5 -22.70 -15.42 15.38
CA TYR A 5 -22.61 -14.06 14.85
C TYR A 5 -21.17 -13.56 14.67
N ASN A 6 -20.25 -13.98 15.53
CA ASN A 6 -18.85 -13.58 15.38
C ASN A 6 -18.21 -14.31 14.20
N GLU A 7 -18.57 -15.58 14.01
CA GLU A 7 -18.12 -16.40 12.89
C GLU A 7 -18.67 -15.86 11.56
N ILE A 8 -19.90 -15.32 11.52
CA ILE A 8 -20.43 -14.75 10.27
C ILE A 8 -19.73 -13.44 9.87
N MET A 9 -19.29 -12.62 10.83
CA MET A 9 -18.45 -11.43 10.54
C MET A 9 -17.07 -11.81 9.99
N ILE A 10 -16.55 -12.99 10.38
CA ILE A 10 -15.31 -13.52 9.82
C ILE A 10 -15.57 -14.03 8.39
N VAL A 11 -16.63 -14.79 8.19
CA VAL A 11 -16.98 -15.36 6.89
C VAL A 11 -17.34 -14.27 5.87
N SER A 12 -17.99 -13.18 6.29
CA SER A 12 -18.36 -12.08 5.40
C SER A 12 -17.16 -11.34 4.81
N LYS A 13 -15.94 -11.58 5.29
CA LYS A 13 -14.70 -11.08 4.65
C LYS A 13 -14.44 -11.72 3.29
N TYR A 14 -15.09 -12.86 3.00
CA TYR A 14 -15.01 -13.55 1.71
C TYR A 14 -16.16 -13.17 0.76
N PHE A 15 -17.02 -12.23 1.14
CA PHE A 15 -18.09 -11.74 0.27
C PHE A 15 -17.52 -10.70 -0.68
N GLU A 16 -17.89 -10.79 -1.95
CA GLU A 16 -17.34 -9.95 -3.00
C GLU A 16 -18.22 -8.73 -3.27
N ASP A 17 -19.54 -8.89 -3.13
CA ASP A 17 -20.49 -7.82 -3.40
C ASP A 17 -21.59 -7.69 -2.34
N ILE A 18 -22.35 -6.60 -2.43
CA ILE A 18 -23.44 -6.33 -1.48
C ILE A 18 -24.57 -7.35 -1.54
N LYS A 19 -24.76 -8.06 -2.66
CA LYS A 19 -25.80 -9.07 -2.80
C LYS A 19 -25.49 -10.28 -1.92
N ASP A 20 -24.23 -10.64 -1.72
CA ASP A 20 -23.85 -11.71 -0.79
C ASP A 20 -24.35 -11.41 0.63
N PHE A 21 -24.16 -10.17 1.08
CA PHE A 21 -24.65 -9.68 2.37
C PHE A 21 -26.18 -9.69 2.45
N ILE A 22 -26.85 -9.20 1.41
CA ILE A 22 -28.33 -9.18 1.34
C ILE A 22 -28.88 -10.60 1.34
N ASN A 23 -28.33 -11.49 0.52
CA ASN A 23 -28.74 -12.89 0.40
C ASN A 23 -28.56 -13.63 1.73
N LEU A 24 -27.49 -13.34 2.47
CA LEU A 24 -27.27 -13.89 3.80
C LEU A 24 -28.37 -13.45 4.79
N GLU A 25 -28.68 -12.15 4.84
CA GLU A 25 -29.73 -11.64 5.74
C GLU A 25 -31.12 -12.18 5.38
N MET A 26 -31.43 -12.25 4.09
CA MET A 26 -32.72 -12.71 3.59
C MET A 26 -32.88 -14.23 3.73
N GLY A 27 -31.85 -14.99 3.37
CA GLY A 27 -31.86 -16.45 3.33
C GLY A 27 -31.77 -17.11 4.70
N VAL A 28 -31.23 -16.39 5.71
CA VAL A 28 -30.96 -16.98 7.03
C VAL A 28 -31.50 -16.06 8.13
N LYS A 29 -32.76 -16.31 8.55
CA LYS A 29 -33.51 -15.46 9.52
C LYS A 29 -32.73 -15.01 10.75
N ARG A 30 -31.86 -15.87 11.29
CA ARG A 30 -31.03 -15.54 12.48
C ARG A 30 -30.00 -14.44 12.21
N PHE A 31 -29.61 -14.19 10.97
CA PHE A 31 -28.67 -13.16 10.57
C PHE A 31 -29.34 -11.88 10.07
N ARG A 32 -30.65 -11.72 10.28
CA ARG A 32 -31.34 -10.47 9.98
C ARG A 32 -30.82 -9.34 10.88
N GLY A 33 -30.52 -8.17 10.30
CA GLY A 33 -29.95 -7.03 11.04
C GLY A 33 -28.47 -7.20 11.40
N ASN A 34 -27.78 -8.16 10.78
CA ASN A 34 -26.36 -8.38 10.97
C ASN A 34 -25.52 -7.23 10.40
N LEU A 35 -25.99 -6.53 9.36
CA LEU A 35 -25.25 -5.39 8.78
C LEU A 35 -25.08 -4.21 9.75
N GLU A 36 -25.98 -4.06 10.72
CA GLU A 36 -25.86 -3.04 11.77
C GLU A 36 -24.69 -3.29 12.72
N ARG A 37 -24.12 -4.51 12.74
CA ARG A 37 -22.99 -4.88 13.61
C ARG A 37 -21.64 -4.47 13.04
N PHE A 38 -21.61 -4.02 11.79
CA PHE A 38 -20.37 -3.58 11.16
C PHE A 38 -20.06 -2.14 11.53
N HIS A 39 -18.92 -1.97 12.21
CA HIS A 39 -18.32 -0.66 12.49
C HIS A 39 -17.30 -0.23 11.43
N PHE A 40 -17.07 -1.08 10.43
CA PHE A 40 -16.29 -0.80 9.24
C PHE A 40 -16.93 -1.42 8.01
N ASN A 41 -16.74 -0.81 6.83
CA ASN A 41 -17.25 -1.38 5.59
C ASN A 41 -16.41 -2.59 5.15
N PRO A 42 -17.02 -3.77 4.97
CA PRO A 42 -16.30 -4.98 4.55
C PRO A 42 -15.92 -4.98 3.07
N ILE A 43 -16.60 -4.16 2.27
CA ILE A 43 -16.41 -3.99 0.82
C ILE A 43 -16.48 -2.49 0.46
N PRO A 44 -16.03 -2.08 -0.74
CA PRO A 44 -16.30 -0.73 -1.25
C PRO A 44 -17.81 -0.45 -1.28
N LEU A 45 -18.22 0.75 -0.87
CA LEU A 45 -19.63 1.13 -0.79
C LEU A 45 -19.99 2.21 -1.82
N ASN A 46 -21.22 2.12 -2.30
CA ASN A 46 -21.91 3.14 -3.08
C ASN A 46 -23.10 3.71 -2.28
N GLU A 47 -23.83 4.67 -2.85
CA GLU A 47 -24.96 5.32 -2.18
C GLU A 47 -26.05 4.36 -1.69
N TYR A 48 -26.28 3.26 -2.41
CA TYR A 48 -27.26 2.26 -2.02
C TYR A 48 -26.75 1.41 -0.85
N SER A 49 -25.56 0.82 -1.00
CA SER A 49 -24.98 -0.07 -0.01
C SER A 49 -24.57 0.64 1.28
N ARG A 50 -24.17 1.91 1.23
CA ARG A 50 -23.88 2.74 2.42
C ARG A 50 -25.05 2.78 3.40
N LYS A 51 -26.29 2.82 2.91
CA LYS A 51 -27.51 2.86 3.73
C LYS A 51 -27.74 1.57 4.51
N LEU A 52 -27.18 0.45 4.05
CA LEU A 52 -27.34 -0.86 4.68
C LEU A 52 -26.42 -1.06 5.88
N PHE A 53 -25.36 -0.26 6.01
CA PHE A 53 -24.39 -0.35 7.10
C PHE A 53 -24.42 0.90 8.01
N PRO A 54 -25.47 1.08 8.83
CA PRO A 54 -25.72 2.35 9.52
C PRO A 54 -24.65 2.77 10.53
N ASN A 55 -23.91 1.80 11.08
CA ASN A 55 -23.01 2.00 12.23
C ASN A 55 -21.51 2.03 11.86
N ILE A 56 -21.18 2.25 10.59
CA ILE A 56 -19.78 2.42 10.17
C ILE A 56 -19.21 3.71 10.76
N GLU A 57 -18.12 3.55 11.52
CA GLU A 57 -17.33 4.63 12.12
C GLU A 57 -15.89 4.62 11.58
N THR A 58 -15.37 3.44 11.23
CA THR A 58 -14.08 3.27 10.55
C THR A 58 -14.30 2.94 9.08
N PHE A 59 -13.95 3.85 8.19
CA PHE A 59 -14.20 3.68 6.76
C PHE A 59 -12.94 3.18 6.03
N HIS A 60 -13.03 1.98 5.48
CA HIS A 60 -12.02 1.38 4.63
C HIS A 60 -12.15 1.89 3.20
N ILE A 61 -11.04 2.42 2.68
CA ILE A 61 -10.92 2.86 1.29
C ILE A 61 -9.97 1.88 0.60
N TYR A 62 -10.53 1.01 -0.23
CA TYR A 62 -9.80 -0.09 -0.86
C TYR A 62 -9.06 0.39 -2.12
N ASN A 63 -9.68 1.24 -2.92
CA ASN A 63 -9.12 1.83 -4.14
C ASN A 63 -9.18 3.36 -4.12
N LYS A 64 -8.40 4.01 -5.01
CA LYS A 64 -8.36 5.47 -5.09
C LYS A 64 -9.68 6.06 -5.58
N GLU A 65 -10.42 5.29 -6.36
CA GLU A 65 -11.70 5.65 -7.00
C GLU A 65 -12.91 5.31 -6.12
N ASP A 66 -12.70 4.64 -4.97
CA ASP A 66 -13.78 4.31 -4.05
C ASP A 66 -14.48 5.58 -3.57
N LYS A 67 -15.81 5.50 -3.48
CA LYS A 67 -16.61 6.61 -2.97
C LYS A 67 -16.37 6.80 -1.47
N ILE A 68 -16.10 8.05 -1.09
CA ILE A 68 -15.97 8.48 0.30
C ILE A 68 -17.28 9.17 0.70
N PHE A 69 -17.66 9.01 1.96
CA PHE A 69 -18.90 9.56 2.51
C PHE A 69 -18.57 10.54 3.63
N GLU A 70 -19.14 11.74 3.59
CA GLU A 70 -18.97 12.78 4.60
C GLU A 70 -20.28 12.99 5.38
N ASP A 71 -20.80 11.91 5.96
CA ASP A 71 -22.08 11.89 6.69
C ASP A 71 -21.95 12.24 8.18
N GLY A 72 -20.76 12.62 8.62
CA GLY A 72 -20.45 12.98 10.01
C GLY A 72 -20.32 11.80 10.98
N ARG A 73 -20.52 10.55 10.53
CA ARG A 73 -20.36 9.36 11.38
C ARG A 73 -18.96 8.74 11.29
N ILE A 74 -18.28 8.95 10.16
CA ILE A 74 -16.95 8.40 9.93
C ILE A 74 -15.92 9.23 10.71
N ILE A 75 -15.22 8.56 11.62
CA ILE A 75 -14.22 9.18 12.50
C ILE A 75 -12.80 8.74 12.19
N LYS A 76 -12.62 7.67 11.42
CA LYS A 76 -11.31 7.15 11.03
C LYS A 76 -11.36 6.56 9.63
N TYR A 77 -10.34 6.85 8.81
CA TYR A 77 -10.12 6.16 7.54
C TYR A 77 -9.01 5.11 7.65
N VAL A 78 -9.20 3.99 6.96
CA VAL A 78 -8.17 2.98 6.71
C VAL A 78 -7.98 2.86 5.20
N ILE A 79 -6.85 3.35 4.71
CA ILE A 79 -6.53 3.46 3.29
C ILE A 79 -5.64 2.27 2.89
N TRP A 80 -6.16 1.41 2.02
CA TRP A 80 -5.50 0.18 1.60
C TRP A 80 -4.64 0.36 0.34
N TYR A 81 -5.07 1.22 -0.58
CA TYR A 81 -4.29 1.49 -1.79
C TYR A 81 -2.99 2.24 -1.46
N LYS A 82 -2.06 2.17 -2.42
CA LYS A 82 -0.73 2.78 -2.33
C LYS A 82 -0.83 4.31 -2.24
N VAL A 83 -0.32 4.90 -1.16
CA VAL A 83 -0.23 6.35 -0.95
C VAL A 83 1.22 6.80 -0.85
N ASN A 84 1.51 8.01 -1.32
CA ASN A 84 2.87 8.57 -1.20
C ASN A 84 3.13 9.04 0.24
N TYR A 85 4.40 9.11 0.66
CA TYR A 85 4.78 9.37 2.05
C TYR A 85 4.28 10.74 2.56
N SER A 86 4.37 11.79 1.74
CA SER A 86 3.79 13.10 2.07
C SER A 86 2.29 13.07 2.34
N ARG A 87 1.53 12.21 1.64
CA ARG A 87 0.11 12.03 1.93
C ARG A 87 -0.08 11.27 3.23
N TYR A 88 0.65 10.18 3.42
CA TYR A 88 0.63 9.43 4.68
C TYR A 88 0.82 10.33 5.90
N LEU A 89 1.76 11.29 5.85
CA LEU A 89 1.96 12.23 6.97
C LEU A 89 0.72 13.09 7.28
N LYS A 90 -0.04 13.50 6.25
CA LYS A 90 -1.31 14.22 6.43
C LYS A 90 -2.36 13.31 7.07
N GLU A 91 -2.52 12.10 6.55
CA GLU A 91 -3.47 11.11 7.06
C GLU A 91 -3.15 10.72 8.51
N LYS A 92 -1.88 10.52 8.84
CA LYS A 92 -1.41 10.21 10.20
C LYS A 92 -1.77 11.31 11.19
N LYS A 93 -1.69 12.59 10.79
CA LYS A 93 -2.08 13.73 11.64
C LYS A 93 -3.57 13.69 11.99
N GLU A 94 -4.40 13.29 11.04
CA GLU A 94 -5.85 13.10 11.21
C GLU A 94 -6.19 11.75 11.88
N LYS A 95 -5.19 11.00 12.38
CA LYS A 95 -5.33 9.67 13.00
C LYS A 95 -5.88 8.58 12.06
N ASN A 96 -5.81 8.82 10.75
CA ASN A 96 -6.09 7.83 9.73
C ASN A 96 -4.92 6.83 9.59
N GLU A 97 -5.21 5.69 9.00
CA GLU A 97 -4.25 4.61 8.80
C GLU A 97 -4.01 4.37 7.31
N CYS A 98 -2.75 4.24 6.91
CA CYS A 98 -2.37 3.89 5.54
C CYS A 98 -1.62 2.56 5.55
N LYS A 99 -2.11 1.58 4.79
CA LYS A 99 -1.55 0.22 4.79
C LYS A 99 -0.38 0.04 3.82
N ASN A 100 -0.29 0.87 2.78
CA ASN A 100 0.76 0.77 1.77
C ASN A 100 1.33 2.15 1.45
N ILE A 101 2.54 2.42 1.95
CA ILE A 101 3.19 3.72 1.86
C ILE A 101 4.36 3.64 0.88
N LYS A 102 4.34 4.47 -0.15
CA LYS A 102 5.37 4.59 -1.18
C LYS A 102 6.17 5.86 -0.96
N TYR A 103 7.49 5.78 -1.03
CA TYR A 103 8.36 6.94 -1.08
C TYR A 103 8.69 7.26 -2.54
N ILE A 104 8.46 8.51 -2.97
CA ILE A 104 8.67 8.94 -4.36
C ILE A 104 9.70 10.08 -4.43
N GLN A 105 10.06 10.47 -5.66
CA GLN A 105 11.08 11.49 -5.90
C GLN A 105 10.76 12.82 -5.19
N GLU A 106 9.49 13.25 -5.16
CA GLU A 106 9.04 14.45 -4.46
C GLU A 106 9.19 14.33 -2.95
N ASP A 107 8.98 13.13 -2.39
CA ASP A 107 9.23 12.87 -0.97
C ASP A 107 10.74 12.94 -0.68
N ARG A 108 11.59 12.38 -1.55
CA ARG A 108 13.05 12.48 -1.43
C ARG A 108 13.54 13.92 -1.50
N ILE A 109 13.04 14.72 -2.44
CA ILE A 109 13.40 16.14 -2.57
C ILE A 109 13.04 16.90 -1.29
N LYS A 110 11.92 16.54 -0.66
CA LYS A 110 11.40 17.24 0.52
C LYS A 110 12.01 16.77 1.84
N TYR A 111 12.23 15.47 2.03
CA TYR A 111 12.67 14.88 3.31
C TYR A 111 14.06 14.23 3.26
N GLY A 112 14.69 14.20 2.10
CA GLY A 112 16.05 13.69 1.89
C GLY A 112 16.14 12.19 1.63
N ASN A 113 17.31 11.61 1.91
CA ASN A 113 17.63 10.21 1.63
C ASN A 113 17.45 9.29 2.85
N THR A 114 17.03 9.83 4.00
CA THR A 114 16.75 9.05 5.20
C THR A 114 15.33 8.49 5.09
N ILE A 115 15.24 7.18 4.84
CA ILE A 115 13.96 6.53 4.55
C ILE A 115 13.24 6.15 5.85
N PRO A 116 12.01 6.65 6.06
CA PRO A 116 11.19 6.30 7.22
C PRO A 116 10.82 4.81 7.25
N ILE A 117 10.74 4.24 8.45
CA ILE A 117 10.40 2.81 8.67
C ILE A 117 8.97 2.47 8.25
N GLU A 118 8.10 3.47 8.06
CA GLU A 118 6.75 3.23 7.57
C GLU A 118 6.67 3.07 6.06
N VAL A 119 7.76 3.31 5.32
CA VAL A 119 7.80 3.13 3.87
C VAL A 119 7.84 1.64 3.52
N HIS A 120 6.99 1.25 2.57
CA HIS A 120 6.87 -0.13 2.08
C HIS A 120 7.40 -0.28 0.64
N SER A 121 7.52 0.79 -0.13
CA SER A 121 8.01 0.73 -1.51
C SER A 121 8.70 2.02 -1.95
N PHE A 122 9.63 1.90 -2.88
CA PHE A 122 10.12 3.04 -3.65
C PHE A 122 9.36 3.19 -4.97
N GLY A 123 9.01 4.43 -5.32
CA GLY A 123 8.41 4.75 -6.60
C GLY A 123 9.37 4.64 -7.77
N ASN A 124 8.80 4.75 -8.97
CA ASN A 124 9.61 4.91 -10.17
C ASN A 124 10.49 6.16 -10.03
N GLU A 125 11.73 6.06 -10.49
CA GLU A 125 12.69 7.18 -10.57
C GLU A 125 12.96 7.88 -9.22
N CYS A 126 12.67 7.22 -8.10
CA CYS A 126 12.72 7.84 -6.77
C CYS A 126 14.08 8.50 -6.48
N PHE A 127 15.18 7.86 -6.88
CA PHE A 127 16.56 8.35 -6.81
C PHE A 127 17.21 8.49 -8.20
N TYR A 128 16.42 8.62 -9.26
CA TYR A 128 16.94 8.75 -10.62
C TYR A 128 18.00 9.87 -10.71
N GLU A 129 19.16 9.53 -11.27
CA GLU A 129 20.34 10.38 -11.43
C GLU A 129 20.77 11.12 -10.15
N CYS A 130 20.57 10.52 -8.97
CA CYS A 130 20.99 11.10 -7.70
C CYS A 130 22.52 10.97 -7.52
N SER A 131 23.28 11.72 -8.31
CA SER A 131 24.76 11.70 -8.37
C SER A 131 25.46 12.09 -7.06
N SER A 132 24.75 12.68 -6.10
CA SER A 132 25.27 12.97 -4.76
C SER A 132 25.06 11.84 -3.75
N LEU A 133 24.26 10.81 -4.07
CA LEU A 133 23.95 9.70 -3.17
C LEU A 133 25.15 8.74 -3.11
N LYS A 134 25.82 8.68 -1.95
CA LYS A 134 26.97 7.78 -1.72
C LYS A 134 26.59 6.43 -1.11
N SER A 135 25.54 6.43 -0.28
CA SER A 135 24.98 5.28 0.40
C SER A 135 23.50 5.55 0.71
N ILE A 136 22.72 4.49 0.92
CA ILE A 136 21.33 4.56 1.37
C ILE A 136 21.01 3.35 2.25
N ASN A 137 20.34 3.61 3.37
CA ASN A 137 19.80 2.56 4.23
C ASN A 137 18.36 2.28 3.82
N ILE A 138 18.08 1.06 3.33
CA ILE A 138 16.72 0.63 3.01
C ILE A 138 16.10 -0.06 4.24
N PRO A 139 14.99 0.45 4.80
CA PRO A 139 14.32 -0.18 5.92
C PRO A 139 13.77 -1.57 5.55
N THR A 140 13.71 -2.48 6.52
CA THR A 140 13.17 -3.85 6.32
C THR A 140 11.66 -3.90 6.07
N SER A 141 10.95 -2.78 6.22
CA SER A 141 9.55 -2.63 5.82
C SER A 141 9.38 -2.56 4.29
N VAL A 142 10.44 -2.25 3.55
CA VAL A 142 10.40 -2.12 2.09
C VAL A 142 10.33 -3.50 1.43
N ILE A 143 9.37 -3.65 0.52
CA ILE A 143 9.10 -4.87 -0.24
C ILE A 143 9.28 -4.71 -1.75
N GLU A 144 9.26 -3.47 -2.26
CA GLU A 144 9.28 -3.16 -3.70
C GLU A 144 10.20 -1.98 -4.04
N ILE A 145 11.00 -2.12 -5.10
CA ILE A 145 11.80 -1.06 -5.74
C ILE A 145 11.23 -0.75 -7.13
N GLY A 146 10.86 0.52 -7.37
CA GLY A 146 10.26 1.00 -8.62
C GLY A 146 11.19 1.01 -9.85
N ASN A 147 10.62 1.24 -11.04
CA ASN A 147 11.40 1.30 -12.29
C ASN A 147 12.44 2.42 -12.20
N TRP A 148 13.66 2.15 -12.66
CA TRP A 148 14.75 3.15 -12.72
C TRP A 148 15.03 3.85 -11.37
N CYS A 149 14.67 3.22 -10.25
CA CYS A 149 14.68 3.86 -8.94
C CYS A 149 16.06 4.43 -8.58
N PHE A 150 17.14 3.70 -8.84
CA PHE A 150 18.53 4.13 -8.64
C PHE A 150 19.30 4.25 -9.95
N GLU A 151 18.59 4.41 -11.08
CA GLU A 151 19.27 4.58 -12.37
C GLU A 151 20.19 5.80 -12.33
N GLY A 152 21.42 5.66 -12.80
CA GLY A 152 22.38 6.77 -12.88
C GLY A 152 22.84 7.32 -11.53
N CYS A 153 22.60 6.63 -10.41
CA CYS A 153 23.20 6.94 -9.11
C CYS A 153 24.71 6.65 -9.09
N SER A 154 25.49 7.39 -9.88
CA SER A 154 26.89 7.07 -10.20
C SER A 154 27.85 7.14 -9.01
N SER A 155 27.53 7.92 -7.97
CA SER A 155 28.33 7.98 -6.74
C SER A 155 27.96 6.93 -5.68
N LEU A 156 26.93 6.11 -5.92
CA LEU A 156 26.46 5.14 -4.94
C LEU A 156 27.48 4.00 -4.84
N THR A 157 28.20 3.94 -3.72
CA THR A 157 29.32 3.00 -3.54
C THR A 157 28.89 1.64 -3.03
N SER A 158 27.81 1.59 -2.26
CA SER A 158 27.22 0.36 -1.74
C SER A 158 25.74 0.59 -1.40
N ILE A 159 24.96 -0.49 -1.51
CA ILE A 159 23.58 -0.54 -1.04
C ILE A 159 23.30 -1.94 -0.48
N ASP A 160 22.86 -1.99 0.76
CA ASP A 160 22.41 -3.23 1.37
C ASP A 160 20.97 -3.47 0.93
N ILE A 161 20.73 -4.58 0.23
CA ILE A 161 19.39 -4.99 -0.23
C ILE A 161 18.79 -5.92 0.84
N PRO A 162 17.77 -5.47 1.60
CA PRO A 162 17.10 -6.33 2.57
C PRO A 162 16.45 -7.54 1.89
N THR A 163 16.44 -8.68 2.60
CA THR A 163 15.79 -9.92 2.13
C THR A 163 14.26 -9.80 2.02
N THR A 164 13.68 -8.72 2.54
CA THR A 164 12.24 -8.42 2.46
C THR A 164 11.83 -7.91 1.09
N ILE A 165 12.78 -7.44 0.27
CA ILE A 165 12.50 -6.97 -1.08
C ILE A 165 12.29 -8.17 -1.99
N THR A 166 11.04 -8.33 -2.43
CA THR A 166 10.63 -9.44 -3.31
C THR A 166 10.23 -8.95 -4.70
N LEU A 167 10.00 -7.65 -4.87
CA LEU A 167 9.57 -7.04 -6.12
C LEU A 167 10.60 -6.02 -6.61
N PHE A 168 11.27 -6.35 -7.71
CA PHE A 168 12.12 -5.44 -8.45
C PHE A 168 11.42 -5.03 -9.74
N ARG A 169 11.78 -3.85 -10.25
CA ARG A 169 11.26 -3.30 -11.50
C ARG A 169 12.43 -3.04 -12.46
N ILE A 170 12.10 -2.81 -13.72
CA ILE A 170 13.10 -2.75 -14.80
C ILE A 170 14.08 -1.61 -14.54
N GLY A 171 15.36 -1.88 -14.79
CA GLY A 171 16.44 -0.90 -14.75
C GLY A 171 16.67 -0.23 -13.39
N CYS A 172 16.13 -0.78 -12.29
CA CYS A 172 16.16 -0.09 -11.00
C CYS A 172 17.56 0.17 -10.43
N PHE A 173 18.60 -0.49 -10.96
CA PHE A 173 20.02 -0.30 -10.61
C PHE A 173 20.91 -0.03 -11.84
N TYR A 174 20.34 0.29 -13.00
CA TYR A 174 21.10 0.52 -14.22
C TYR A 174 22.01 1.76 -14.10
N HIS A 175 23.30 1.62 -14.38
CA HIS A 175 24.33 2.66 -14.19
C HIS A 175 24.41 3.23 -12.77
N CYS A 176 24.05 2.46 -11.73
CA CYS A 176 24.38 2.86 -10.36
C CYS A 176 25.85 2.54 -10.03
N GLY A 177 26.49 3.31 -9.15
CA GLY A 177 27.93 3.18 -8.86
C GLY A 177 28.35 1.83 -8.28
N CYS A 178 27.41 1.07 -7.71
CA CYS A 178 27.64 -0.25 -7.13
C CYS A 178 27.00 -1.38 -7.95
N GLU A 179 26.66 -1.14 -9.22
CA GLU A 179 26.01 -2.11 -10.12
C GLU A 179 26.77 -3.44 -10.18
N GLU A 180 28.10 -3.42 -10.34
CA GLU A 180 28.91 -4.63 -10.45
C GLU A 180 28.92 -5.47 -9.17
N GLU A 181 28.84 -4.85 -7.99
CA GLU A 181 28.68 -5.57 -6.73
C GLU A 181 27.28 -6.17 -6.61
N LEU A 182 26.25 -5.42 -6.99
CA LEU A 182 24.87 -5.90 -6.97
C LEU A 182 24.62 -7.07 -7.92
N LYS A 183 25.29 -7.11 -9.08
CA LYS A 183 25.22 -8.24 -10.02
C LYS A 183 25.70 -9.56 -9.41
N LYS A 184 26.52 -9.53 -8.35
CA LYS A 184 26.95 -10.75 -7.63
C LYS A 184 25.82 -11.34 -6.77
N ASN A 185 24.82 -10.54 -6.40
CA ASN A 185 23.67 -11.00 -5.64
C ASN A 185 22.65 -11.71 -6.56
N LYS A 186 22.58 -13.04 -6.45
CA LYS A 186 21.69 -13.90 -7.26
C LYS A 186 20.20 -13.67 -7.00
N THR A 187 19.81 -13.02 -5.90
CA THR A 187 18.40 -12.69 -5.62
C THR A 187 17.91 -11.48 -6.40
N ILE A 188 18.81 -10.69 -6.99
CA ILE A 188 18.47 -9.52 -7.80
C ILE A 188 18.31 -9.96 -9.27
N PRO A 189 17.13 -9.77 -9.89
CA PRO A 189 16.92 -10.15 -11.27
C PRO A 189 17.80 -9.36 -12.26
N LYS A 190 18.22 -10.00 -13.36
CA LYS A 190 19.07 -9.37 -14.40
C LYS A 190 18.49 -8.08 -14.98
N TYR A 191 17.17 -8.04 -15.18
CA TYR A 191 16.47 -6.87 -15.73
C TYR A 191 16.61 -5.61 -14.86
N CYS A 192 17.07 -5.72 -13.60
CA CYS A 192 17.34 -4.56 -12.76
C CYS A 192 18.52 -3.72 -13.27
N PHE A 193 19.36 -4.31 -14.13
CA PHE A 193 20.59 -3.72 -14.66
C PHE A 193 20.50 -3.45 -16.17
N GLU A 194 19.31 -3.47 -16.75
CA GLU A 194 19.10 -3.32 -18.19
C GLU A 194 18.43 -1.98 -18.51
N LYS A 195 18.85 -1.35 -19.62
CA LYS A 195 18.17 -0.18 -20.18
C LYS A 195 16.79 -0.60 -20.69
N TYR A 196 15.77 0.21 -20.44
CA TYR A 196 14.46 -0.02 -21.05
C TYR A 196 14.54 0.18 -22.57
N GLN A 197 14.23 -0.88 -23.31
CA GLN A 197 14.01 -0.83 -24.75
C GLN A 197 12.50 -0.84 -24.93
N GLY A 198 11.93 0.31 -25.27
CA GLY A 198 10.51 0.48 -25.55
C GLY A 198 10.10 -0.15 -26.87
#